data_AF-A0A8J7WHR1-F1
#
_entry.id   AF-A0A8J7WHR1-F1
#
_cell.length_a   1.000
_cell.length_b   1.000
_cell.length_c   1.000
_cell.angle_alpha   90.00
_cell.angle_beta   90.00
_cell.angle_gamma   90.00
#
_symmetry.space_group_name_H-M   'P 1'
#
loop_
_entity.id
_entity.type
_entity.pdbx_description
1 polymer ?
#
loop_
_entity_poly.entity_id
_entity_poly.type
_entity_poly.pdbx_seq_one_letter_code
_entity_poly.pdbx_strand_id
1 'polypeptide(L)'
;MPDVNISYDAVKGVTAQLNNAVTNIVPQLTSLQTQVNSMLSQGGSLWMNATSPALQNSYQQFNTSLTQAVNGINDFANQFNSIIGQMQSMDSQMANSINNPGH
;
A
#
# COMPACT_ATOMS: atom_id res chain seq x y z
N MET A 1 14.39 5.46 32.41
CA MET A 1 12.95 5.63 32.10
C MET A 1 12.81 5.45 30.61
N PRO A 2 11.81 4.70 30.09
CA PRO A 2 11.87 4.20 28.72
C PRO A 2 11.85 5.36 27.72
N ASP A 3 12.89 5.44 26.89
CA ASP A 3 13.06 6.35 25.73
C ASP A 3 12.04 6.04 24.61
N VAL A 4 10.75 6.13 24.91
CA VAL A 4 9.69 5.81 23.94
C VAL A 4 8.65 6.94 23.97
N ASN A 5 8.96 8.03 23.27
CA ASN A 5 7.98 9.06 22.95
C ASN A 5 7.38 8.75 21.57
N ILE A 6 6.45 7.80 21.51
CA ILE A 6 5.74 7.52 20.26
C ILE A 6 4.55 8.46 20.15
N SER A 7 4.62 9.35 19.15
CA SER A 7 3.43 10.08 18.70
C SER A 7 2.55 9.14 17.89
N TYR A 8 1.65 8.45 18.58
CA TYR A 8 0.69 7.53 17.97
C TYR A 8 -0.12 8.21 16.84
N ASP A 9 -0.45 9.49 17.02
CA ASP A 9 -1.15 10.28 16.02
C ASP A 9 -0.30 10.56 14.77
N ALA A 10 1.00 10.83 14.93
CA ALA A 10 1.90 11.03 13.79
C ALA A 10 2.04 9.76 12.96
N VAL A 11 2.23 8.60 13.62
CA VAL A 11 2.34 7.31 12.93
C VAL A 11 1.02 6.96 12.24
N LYS A 12 -0.13 7.14 12.92
CA LYS A 12 -1.45 6.97 12.29
C LYS A 12 -1.65 7.89 11.08
N GLY A 13 -1.20 9.14 11.16
CA GLY A 13 -1.26 10.11 10.07
C GLY A 13 -0.50 9.65 8.83
N VAL A 14 0.75 9.21 9.00
CA VAL A 14 1.57 8.68 7.90
C VAL A 14 0.96 7.41 7.33
N THR A 15 0.53 6.47 8.18
CA THR A 15 -0.12 5.23 7.74
C THR A 15 -1.39 5.49 6.93
N ALA A 16 -2.20 6.49 7.32
CA ALA A 16 -3.37 6.90 6.55
C ALA A 16 -2.97 7.48 5.18
N GLN A 17 -1.90 8.27 5.11
CA GLN A 17 -1.38 8.78 3.83
C GLN A 17 -0.90 7.65 2.91
N LEU A 18 -0.19 6.67 3.45
CA LEU A 18 0.28 5.49 2.70
C LEU A 18 -0.91 4.69 2.13
N ASN A 19 -1.92 4.40 2.95
CA ASN A 19 -3.13 3.70 2.49
C ASN A 19 -3.88 4.48 1.41
N ASN A 20 -4.05 5.80 1.60
CA ASN A 20 -4.69 6.66 0.61
C ASN A 20 -3.92 6.66 -0.72
N ALA A 21 -2.59 6.67 -0.68
CA ALA A 21 -1.79 6.59 -1.90
C ALA A 21 -2.07 5.30 -2.68
N VAL A 22 -2.12 4.14 -2.00
CA VAL A 22 -2.45 2.86 -2.63
C VAL A 22 -3.85 2.86 -3.22
N THR A 23 -4.85 3.33 -2.45
CA THR A 23 -6.25 3.40 -2.89
C THR A 23 -6.43 4.27 -4.14
N ASN A 24 -5.60 5.29 -4.33
CA ASN A 24 -5.68 6.16 -5.51
C ASN A 24 -4.84 5.65 -6.70
N ILE A 25 -3.63 5.17 -6.44
CA ILE A 25 -2.67 4.82 -7.50
C ILE A 25 -3.06 3.50 -8.18
N VAL A 26 -3.46 2.47 -7.43
CA VAL A 26 -3.78 1.15 -8.04
C VAL A 26 -4.92 1.26 -9.07
N PRO A 27 -6.05 1.93 -8.79
CA PRO A 27 -7.11 2.12 -9.79
C PRO A 27 -6.64 2.92 -11.01
N GLN A 28 -5.78 3.92 -10.82
CA GLN A 28 -5.20 4.68 -11.93
C GLN A 28 -4.33 3.79 -12.83
N LEU A 29 -3.48 2.94 -12.24
CA LEU A 29 -2.67 1.97 -12.97
C LEU A 29 -3.56 0.99 -13.75
N THR A 30 -4.63 0.48 -13.15
CA THR A 30 -5.58 -0.41 -13.84
C THR A 30 -6.27 0.30 -15.00
N SER A 31 -6.74 1.55 -14.80
CA SER A 31 -7.39 2.34 -15.85
C SER A 31 -6.45 2.57 -17.04
N LEU A 32 -5.20 2.94 -16.77
CA LEU A 32 -4.20 3.15 -17.81
C LEU A 32 -3.89 1.84 -18.57
N GLN A 33 -3.84 0.70 -17.87
CA GLN A 33 -3.68 -0.60 -18.50
C GLN A 33 -4.82 -0.93 -19.45
N THR A 34 -6.07 -0.68 -19.04
CA THR A 34 -7.23 -0.87 -19.92
C THR A 34 -7.11 0.02 -21.16
N GLN A 35 -6.75 1.30 -21.01
CA GLN A 35 -6.59 2.22 -22.13
C GLN A 35 -5.48 1.76 -23.09
N VAL A 36 -4.31 1.37 -22.57
CA VAL A 36 -3.20 0.87 -23.39
C VAL A 36 -3.59 -0.41 -24.12
N ASN A 37 -4.28 -1.34 -23.44
CA ASN A 37 -4.79 -2.55 -24.08
C ASN A 37 -5.77 -2.23 -25.22
N SER A 38 -6.67 -1.26 -25.03
CA SER A 38 -7.59 -0.82 -26.08
C SER A 38 -6.84 -0.19 -27.27
N MET A 39 -5.84 0.65 -27.01
CA MET A 39 -5.03 1.28 -28.06
C MET A 39 -4.28 0.25 -28.90
N LEU A 40 -3.72 -0.78 -28.26
CA LEU A 40 -2.91 -1.82 -28.89
C LEU A 40 -3.72 -3.01 -29.42
N SER A 41 -5.04 -3.04 -29.20
CA SER A 41 -5.92 -4.10 -29.71
C SER A 41 -6.18 -3.94 -31.21
N GLN A 42 -6.60 -5.02 -31.88
CA GLN A 42 -6.93 -4.97 -33.30
C GLN A 42 -8.05 -3.95 -33.58
N GLY A 43 -7.78 -2.97 -34.45
CA GLY A 43 -8.71 -1.86 -34.71
C GLY A 43 -8.63 -0.70 -33.70
N GLY A 44 -7.73 -0.79 -32.72
CA GLY A 44 -7.38 0.29 -31.80
C GLY A 44 -6.59 1.40 -32.48
N SER A 45 -6.40 2.51 -31.76
CA SER A 45 -5.73 3.71 -32.27
C SER A 45 -4.24 3.52 -32.58
N LEU A 46 -3.60 2.48 -32.04
CA LEU A 46 -2.18 2.17 -32.24
C LEU A 46 -1.96 0.66 -32.40
N TRP A 47 -2.60 0.08 -33.44
CA TRP A 47 -2.41 -1.32 -33.76
C TRP A 47 -1.40 -1.54 -34.90
N MET A 48 -0.40 -2.36 -34.62
CA MET A 48 0.61 -2.86 -35.54
C MET A 48 0.71 -4.38 -35.35
N ASN A 49 0.37 -5.15 -36.39
CA ASN A 49 0.25 -6.61 -36.32
C ASN A 49 1.46 -7.32 -35.69
N ALA A 50 2.67 -6.87 -36.03
CA ALA A 50 3.92 -7.48 -35.54
C ALA A 50 4.35 -6.98 -34.15
N THR A 51 3.97 -5.75 -33.77
CA THR A 51 4.60 -5.05 -32.63
C THR A 51 3.65 -4.84 -31.46
N SER A 52 2.36 -4.63 -31.71
CA SER A 52 1.36 -4.41 -30.67
C SER A 52 1.28 -5.56 -29.65
N PRO A 53 1.37 -6.86 -30.02
CA PRO A 53 1.37 -7.94 -29.03
C PRO A 53 2.57 -7.87 -28.06
N ALA A 54 3.76 -7.56 -28.58
CA ALA A 54 4.96 -7.43 -27.77
C ALA A 54 4.89 -6.21 -26.82
N LEU A 55 4.38 -5.08 -27.32
CA LEU A 55 4.14 -3.88 -26.52
C LEU A 55 3.09 -4.12 -25.43
N GLN A 56 2.02 -4.84 -25.75
CA GLN A 56 0.97 -5.17 -24.79
C GLN A 56 1.51 -6.03 -23.64
N ASN A 57 2.30 -7.06 -23.96
CA ASN A 57 2.93 -7.89 -22.95
C ASN A 57 3.93 -7.09 -22.08
N SER A 58 4.78 -6.27 -22.70
CA SER A 58 5.73 -5.40 -21.99
C SER A 58 5.00 -4.45 -21.02
N TYR A 59 3.91 -3.82 -21.46
CA TYR A 59 3.12 -2.93 -20.62
C TYR A 59 2.42 -3.68 -19.49
N GLN A 60 1.90 -4.89 -19.75
CA GLN A 60 1.28 -5.73 -18.73
C GLN A 60 2.28 -6.09 -17.63
N GLN A 61 3.51 -6.46 -18.00
CA GLN A 61 4.58 -6.75 -17.04
C GLN A 61 4.94 -5.52 -16.22
N PHE A 62 5.13 -4.37 -16.89
CA PHE A 62 5.39 -3.10 -16.24
C PHE A 62 4.30 -2.72 -15.22
N ASN A 63 3.03 -2.78 -15.63
CA ASN A 63 1.88 -2.44 -14.79
C ASN A 63 1.76 -3.40 -13.59
N THR A 64 2.03 -4.69 -13.81
CA THR A 64 2.06 -5.70 -12.74
C THR A 64 3.14 -5.38 -11.71
N SER A 65 4.38 -5.12 -12.14
CA SER A 65 5.50 -4.79 -11.26
C SER A 65 5.24 -3.51 -10.46
N LEU A 66 4.68 -2.48 -11.10
CA LEU A 66 4.29 -1.24 -10.41
C LEU A 66 3.18 -1.46 -9.41
N THR A 67 2.14 -2.21 -9.78
CA THR A 67 1.02 -2.51 -8.89
C THR A 67 1.49 -3.29 -7.66
N GLN A 68 2.41 -4.24 -7.84
CA GLN A 68 3.04 -4.96 -6.72
C GLN A 68 3.85 -4.02 -5.83
N ALA A 69 4.67 -3.14 -6.40
CA ALA A 69 5.46 -2.18 -5.63
C ALA A 69 4.55 -1.22 -4.82
N VAL A 70 3.48 -0.73 -5.42
CA VAL A 70 2.49 0.13 -4.74
C VAL A 70 1.76 -0.64 -3.65
N ASN A 71 1.36 -1.89 -3.89
CA ASN A 71 0.76 -2.71 -2.84
C ASN A 71 1.72 -2.96 -1.66
N GLY A 72 3.03 -3.05 -1.90
CA GLY A 72 4.04 -3.13 -0.85
C GLY A 72 4.02 -1.93 0.12
N ILE A 73 3.53 -0.76 -0.33
CA ILE A 73 3.31 0.41 0.55
C ILE A 73 2.25 0.10 1.63
N ASN A 74 1.22 -0.68 1.30
CA ASN A 74 0.21 -1.13 2.24
C ASN A 74 0.81 -2.07 3.30
N ASP A 75 1.81 -2.88 2.94
CA ASP A 75 2.48 -3.76 3.89
C ASP A 75 3.25 -2.97 4.95
N PHE A 76 3.91 -1.88 4.57
CA PHE A 76 4.55 -0.96 5.53
C PHE A 76 3.51 -0.28 6.42
N ALA A 77 2.41 0.19 5.84
CA ALA A 77 1.30 0.79 6.58
C ALA A 77 0.73 -0.19 7.65
N ASN A 78 0.56 -1.46 7.29
CA ASN A 78 0.11 -2.52 8.19
C ASN A 78 1.13 -2.86 9.28
N GLN A 79 2.43 -2.88 8.94
CA GLN A 79 3.50 -3.07 9.92
C GLN A 79 3.50 -1.96 10.97
N PHE A 80 3.39 -0.68 10.57
CA PHE A 80 3.33 0.44 11.51
C PHE A 80 2.10 0.37 12.42
N ASN A 81 0.93 0.05 11.86
CA ASN A 81 -0.29 -0.19 12.67
C ASN A 81 -0.10 -1.31 13.69
N SER A 82 0.55 -2.40 13.29
CA SER A 82 0.78 -3.56 14.16
C SER A 82 1.72 -3.21 15.32
N ILE A 83 2.79 -2.46 15.05
CA ILE A 83 3.73 -1.97 16.06
C ILE A 83 2.99 -1.08 17.07
N ILE A 84 2.20 -0.10 16.60
CA ILE A 84 1.39 0.76 17.47
C ILE A 84 0.47 -0.08 18.36
N GLY A 85 -0.28 -1.03 17.77
CA GLY A 85 -1.26 -1.83 18.50
C GLY A 85 -0.60 -2.67 19.61
N GLN A 86 0.57 -3.25 19.34
CA GLN A 86 1.35 -3.98 20.35
C GLN A 86 1.79 -3.07 21.50
N MET A 87 2.26 -1.87 21.18
CA MET A 87 2.74 -0.91 22.18
C MET A 87 1.61 -0.36 23.05
N GLN A 88 0.45 -0.06 22.46
CA GLN A 88 -0.75 0.33 23.20
C GLN A 88 -1.25 -0.78 24.12
N SER A 89 -1.19 -2.02 23.66
CA SER A 89 -1.57 -3.19 24.47
C SER A 89 -0.62 -3.38 25.66
N MET A 90 0.69 -3.25 25.43
CA MET A 90 1.70 -3.34 26.49
C MET A 90 1.56 -2.23 27.53
N ASP A 91 1.32 -1.00 27.09
CA ASP A 91 1.09 0.15 27.98
C ASP A 91 -0.17 -0.05 28.83
N SER A 92 -1.27 -0.50 28.21
CA SER A 92 -2.52 -0.80 28.92
C SER A 92 -2.35 -1.90 29.95
N GLN A 93 -1.60 -2.96 29.64
CA GLN A 93 -1.30 -4.04 30.58
C GLN A 93 -0.47 -3.53 31.77
N MET A 94 0.56 -2.72 31.50
CA MET A 94 1.40 -2.13 32.54
C MET A 94 0.60 -1.19 33.45
N ALA A 95 -0.25 -0.33 32.87
CA ALA A 95 -1.14 0.54 33.61
C ALA A 95 -2.12 -0.26 34.49
N ASN A 96 -2.68 -1.35 33.99
CA ASN A 96 -3.55 -2.22 34.77
C ASN A 96 -2.81 -2.91 35.92
N SER A 97 -1.60 -3.42 35.69
CA SER A 97 -0.77 -4.03 36.75
C SER A 97 -0.37 -3.04 37.85
N ILE A 98 -0.15 -1.77 37.49
CA ILE A 98 0.19 -0.71 38.47
C ILE A 98 -1.06 -0.26 39.25
N ASN A 99 -2.20 -0.08 38.57
CA ASN A 99 -3.44 0.39 39.18
C ASN A 99 -4.18 -0.70 39.98
N ASN A 100 -3.87 -1.97 39.74
CA ASN A 100 -4.42 -3.10 40.48
C ASN A 100 -3.29 -3.98 41.05
N PRO A 101 -2.52 -3.50 42.05
CA PRO A 101 -1.30 -4.14 42.52
C PRO A 101 -1.53 -5.39 43.41
N GLY A 102 -2.67 -6.08 43.25
CA GLY A 102 -3.02 -7.23 44.09
C GLY A 102 -3.94 -8.24 43.42
N HIS A 103 -3.34 -9.33 42.96
CA HIS A 103 -3.51 -10.62 43.63
C HIS A 103 -2.19 -10.97 44.32
#